data_AF-A0A6I9RGC5-F1
#
_entry.id   AF-A0A6I9RGC5-F1
#
_cell.length_a   1.000
_cell.length_b   1.000
_cell.length_c   1.000
_cell.angle_alpha   90.00
_cell.angle_beta   90.00
_cell.angle_gamma   90.00
#
_symmetry.space_group_name_H-M   'P 1'
#
loop_
_entity.id
_entity.type
_entity.pdbx_description
1 polymer ?
#
loop_
_entity_poly.entity_id
_entity_poly.type
_entity_poly.pdbx_seq_one_letter_code
_entity_poly.pdbx_strand_id
1 'polypeptide(L)'
;MSPRGCLSAYSRALKPFSRAISWKPTGRPQQTLISEVSRSGTGLHSGASTTARLLPAMAGEGRYFVSGLSRSRVPAKIDHAVDSPLCTTLCGDGARVRTVEHLLSALEACGVDNCRIEIESGDEVPLLDGSAKGWVEAIEQVGLCAAENSCGHNMDKLAPELHEPMYLRRNDSFVAAFPSSKVQITYGIDFPKVPAIGCQWFSSFLDASIYLKEIASSRTFCIYEEVERMRNAGLIQGGSAENAIVCRLVIRCILNLCEAS
;
A
#
# COMPACT_ATOMS: atom_id res chain seq x y z
N MET A 1 -34.64 14.32 -10.22
CA MET A 1 -34.92 13.62 -8.94
C MET A 1 -33.70 12.79 -8.60
N SER A 2 -33.05 13.09 -7.48
CA SER A 2 -31.88 12.38 -6.95
C SER A 2 -32.33 11.07 -6.28
N PRO A 3 -31.59 9.95 -6.43
CA PRO A 3 -31.67 8.86 -5.48
C PRO A 3 -30.54 9.01 -4.46
N ARG A 4 -30.90 9.45 -3.25
CA ARG A 4 -30.14 9.20 -2.02
C ARG A 4 -30.58 7.86 -1.45
N GLY A 5 -29.64 7.07 -0.96
CA GLY A 5 -29.85 5.81 -0.22
C GLY A 5 -28.80 4.80 -0.69
N CYS A 6 -27.86 4.35 0.13
CA CYS A 6 -28.09 3.67 1.39
C CYS A 6 -26.86 3.82 2.31
N LEU A 7 -26.99 4.58 3.41
CA LEU A 7 -26.06 4.53 4.54
C LEU A 7 -26.70 3.63 5.60
N SER A 8 -26.31 2.36 5.61
CA SER A 8 -26.78 1.37 6.59
C SER A 8 -25.83 1.32 7.78
N ALA A 9 -26.29 1.91 8.89
CA ALA A 9 -26.12 1.52 10.29
C ALA A 9 -24.75 0.96 10.75
N TYR A 10 -23.85 1.84 11.18
CA TYR A 10 -22.79 1.51 12.15
C TYR A 10 -22.67 2.63 13.18
N SER A 11 -23.44 2.54 14.27
CA SER A 11 -23.36 3.47 15.39
C SER A 11 -22.72 2.82 16.60
N ARG A 12 -21.40 3.00 16.74
CA ARG A 12 -20.78 3.26 18.05
C ARG A 12 -19.82 4.44 17.86
N ALA A 13 -20.01 5.44 18.72
CA ALA A 13 -19.55 6.82 18.57
C ALA A 13 -18.08 6.94 18.15
N LEU A 14 -17.85 7.27 16.88
CA LEU A 14 -16.62 7.91 16.45
C LEU A 14 -16.69 9.34 17.00
N LYS A 15 -15.90 9.63 18.05
CA LYS A 15 -15.54 11.03 18.33
C LYS A 15 -14.97 11.62 17.03
N PRO A 16 -15.22 12.90 16.71
CA PRO A 16 -14.72 13.49 15.49
C PRO A 16 -13.18 13.35 15.43
N PHE A 17 -12.69 12.67 14.38
CA PHE A 17 -11.28 12.33 14.14
C PHE A 17 -10.32 13.53 14.26
N SER A 18 -10.82 14.75 14.09
CA SER A 18 -9.99 15.97 13.99
C SER A 18 -9.30 16.40 15.29
N ARG A 19 -9.62 15.80 16.46
CA ARG A 19 -8.92 16.09 17.73
C ARG A 19 -7.90 15.03 18.13
N ALA A 20 -7.95 13.83 17.55
CA ALA A 20 -7.10 12.72 17.97
C ALA A 20 -5.69 12.77 17.36
N ILE A 21 -5.55 13.37 16.17
CA ILE A 21 -4.28 13.45 15.43
C ILE A 21 -3.92 14.90 15.15
N SER A 22 -2.67 15.28 15.42
CA SER A 22 -2.09 16.54 14.95
C SER A 22 -0.87 16.30 14.07
N TRP A 23 -0.42 17.31 13.33
CA TRP A 23 0.81 17.25 12.54
C TRP A 23 1.88 18.13 13.17
N LYS A 24 3.04 17.54 13.49
CA LYS A 24 4.17 18.25 14.11
C LYS A 24 5.36 18.36 13.15
N PRO A 25 6.04 19.51 13.11
CA PRO A 25 7.33 19.61 12.42
C PRO A 25 8.35 18.64 13.02
N THR A 26 9.10 17.98 12.14
CA THR A 26 10.17 17.05 12.55
C THR A 26 11.54 17.73 12.69
N GLY A 27 11.64 19.02 12.31
CA GLY A 27 12.92 19.76 12.23
C GLY A 27 13.84 19.29 11.12
N ARG A 28 13.34 18.46 10.19
CA ARG A 28 14.06 17.99 9.00
C ARG A 28 13.36 18.49 7.74
N PRO A 29 14.12 18.89 6.70
CA PRO A 29 13.53 19.27 5.43
C PRO A 29 12.89 18.07 4.76
N GLN A 30 11.77 18.30 4.07
CA GLN A 30 11.17 17.31 3.18
C GLN A 30 12.19 16.84 2.14
N GLN A 31 12.14 15.55 1.78
CA GLN A 31 13.03 14.96 0.79
C GLN A 31 12.30 14.67 -0.53
N THR A 32 13.06 14.64 -1.61
CA THR A 32 12.69 14.17 -2.94
C THR A 32 13.84 13.34 -3.53
N LEU A 33 13.61 12.70 -4.68
CA LEU A 33 14.68 12.03 -5.43
C LEU A 33 15.67 13.04 -6.02
N ILE A 34 16.94 12.65 -6.17
CA ILE A 34 17.96 13.47 -6.86
C ILE A 34 17.70 13.53 -8.38
N SER A 35 17.32 12.40 -8.96
CA SER A 35 17.04 12.26 -10.39
C SER A 35 15.90 11.27 -10.62
N GLU A 36 15.44 11.19 -11.87
CA GLU A 36 14.39 10.25 -12.23
C GLU A 36 14.89 8.79 -12.23
N VAL A 37 13.99 7.87 -11.88
CA VAL A 37 14.21 6.42 -12.01
C VAL A 37 12.93 5.74 -12.49
N SER A 38 13.08 4.68 -13.29
CA SER A 38 11.95 3.91 -13.81
C SER A 38 12.07 2.42 -13.48
N ARG A 39 10.90 1.78 -13.35
CA ARG A 39 10.78 0.32 -13.33
C ARG A 39 9.60 -0.09 -14.20
N SER A 40 9.81 -1.12 -15.01
CA SER A 40 8.81 -1.73 -15.86
C SER A 40 8.51 -3.14 -15.38
N GLY A 41 7.30 -3.60 -15.62
CA GLY A 41 6.86 -4.95 -15.27
C GLY A 41 5.41 -5.17 -15.62
N THR A 42 4.84 -6.24 -15.08
CA THR A 42 3.44 -6.59 -15.32
C THR A 42 2.55 -6.04 -14.20
N GLY A 43 1.42 -5.44 -14.56
CA GLY A 43 0.36 -5.11 -13.59
C GLY A 43 -0.29 -6.38 -13.06
N LEU A 44 -0.46 -6.48 -11.73
CA LEU A 44 -1.01 -7.67 -11.08
C LEU A 44 -2.37 -8.05 -11.66
N HIS A 45 -3.30 -7.10 -11.68
CA HIS A 45 -4.69 -7.34 -12.03
C HIS A 45 -4.92 -7.28 -13.53
N SER A 46 -4.35 -6.30 -14.22
CA SER A 46 -4.52 -6.14 -15.68
C SER A 46 -3.78 -7.20 -16.50
N GLY A 47 -2.64 -7.72 -16.00
CA GLY A 47 -1.73 -8.52 -16.81
C GLY A 47 -1.01 -7.75 -17.91
N ALA A 48 -1.21 -6.43 -17.99
CA ALA A 48 -0.58 -5.59 -18.99
C ALA A 48 0.85 -5.20 -18.57
N SER A 49 1.73 -5.01 -19.56
CA SER A 49 3.02 -4.37 -19.34
C SER A 49 2.80 -2.89 -19.02
N THR A 50 3.47 -2.42 -17.98
CA THR A 50 3.37 -1.05 -17.47
C THR A 50 4.75 -0.59 -16.95
N THR A 51 4.98 0.71 -17.02
CA THR A 51 6.17 1.36 -16.49
C THR A 51 5.72 2.46 -15.53
N ALA A 52 6.34 2.50 -14.36
CA ALA A 52 6.25 3.63 -13.46
C ALA A 52 7.59 4.39 -13.43
N ARG A 53 7.51 5.70 -13.65
CA ARG A 53 8.63 6.64 -13.53
C ARG A 53 8.45 7.47 -12.27
N LEU A 54 9.47 7.49 -11.43
CA LEU A 54 9.52 8.30 -10.23
C LEU A 54 10.41 9.50 -10.54
N LEU A 55 9.87 10.70 -10.42
CA LEU A 55 10.56 11.94 -10.68
C LEU A 55 10.63 12.80 -9.42
N PRO A 56 11.68 13.65 -9.29
CA PRO A 56 11.72 14.66 -8.26
C PRO A 56 10.47 15.56 -8.30
N ALA A 57 9.99 15.98 -7.12
CA ALA A 57 8.89 16.93 -6.99
C ALA A 57 9.22 18.02 -5.98
N MET A 58 8.52 19.15 -6.10
CA MET A 58 8.79 20.34 -5.29
C MET A 58 8.31 20.13 -3.85
N ALA A 59 8.92 20.85 -2.90
CA ALA A 59 8.48 20.83 -1.51
C ALA A 59 7.01 21.25 -1.38
N GLY A 60 6.25 20.51 -0.57
CA GLY A 60 4.82 20.73 -0.33
C GLY A 60 3.89 20.06 -1.35
N GLU A 61 4.40 19.47 -2.43
CA GLU A 61 3.57 18.76 -3.40
C GLU A 61 3.10 17.38 -2.92
N GLY A 62 3.87 16.77 -2.02
CA GLY A 62 3.69 15.40 -1.56
C GLY A 62 3.94 14.37 -2.67
N ARG A 63 3.44 13.15 -2.44
CA ARG A 63 3.43 12.08 -3.44
C ARG A 63 2.15 12.15 -4.28
N TYR A 64 2.28 12.06 -5.59
CA TYR A 64 1.13 12.02 -6.49
C TYR A 64 1.42 11.21 -7.74
N PHE A 65 0.38 10.63 -8.29
CA PHE A 65 0.43 9.90 -9.53
C PHE A 65 0.01 10.80 -10.70
N VAL A 66 0.54 10.51 -11.89
CA VAL A 66 0.13 11.07 -13.16
C VAL A 66 -0.20 9.91 -14.07
N SER A 67 -1.47 9.77 -14.45
CA SER A 67 -1.96 8.63 -15.23
C SER A 67 -3.12 9.02 -16.15
N GLY A 68 -3.49 8.10 -17.04
CA GLY A 68 -4.52 8.30 -18.05
C GLY A 68 -4.08 9.14 -19.25
N LEU A 69 -4.93 9.17 -20.26
CA LEU A 69 -4.69 9.89 -21.52
C LEU A 69 -4.51 11.41 -21.31
N SER A 70 -5.24 11.97 -20.35
CA SER A 70 -5.16 13.38 -19.95
C SER A 70 -3.98 13.70 -19.05
N ARG A 71 -3.19 12.70 -18.63
CA ARG A 71 -2.09 12.86 -17.66
C ARG A 71 -2.57 13.59 -16.40
N SER A 72 -3.74 13.18 -15.89
CA SER A 72 -4.35 13.79 -14.72
C SER A 72 -3.53 13.50 -13.46
N ARG A 73 -3.48 14.48 -12.54
CA ARG A 73 -2.83 14.35 -11.24
C ARG A 73 -3.77 13.64 -10.26
N VAL A 74 -3.29 12.56 -9.64
CA VAL A 74 -4.00 11.81 -8.60
C VAL A 74 -3.18 11.85 -7.31
N PRO A 75 -3.53 12.70 -6.33
CA PRO A 75 -2.81 12.78 -5.06
C PRO A 75 -2.81 11.45 -4.29
N ALA A 76 -1.68 11.07 -3.69
CA ALA A 76 -1.61 9.91 -2.79
C ALA A 76 -2.13 10.27 -1.39
N LYS A 77 -3.43 10.51 -1.29
CA LYS A 77 -4.13 10.89 -0.05
C LYS A 77 -5.35 10.01 0.19
N ILE A 78 -5.74 9.87 1.45
CA ILE A 78 -6.88 9.04 1.87
C ILE A 78 -8.18 9.45 1.16
N ASP A 79 -8.40 10.74 0.92
CA ASP A 79 -9.61 11.25 0.24
C ASP A 79 -9.73 10.78 -1.22
N HIS A 80 -8.63 10.33 -1.82
CA HIS A 80 -8.60 9.76 -3.16
C HIS A 80 -8.64 8.24 -3.16
N ALA A 81 -8.51 7.58 -2.00
CA ALA A 81 -8.58 6.13 -1.89
C ALA A 81 -10.01 5.64 -2.04
N VAL A 82 -10.21 4.63 -2.89
CA VAL A 82 -11.50 4.00 -3.12
C VAL A 82 -11.42 2.52 -2.77
N ASP A 83 -12.55 1.95 -2.33
CA ASP A 83 -12.65 0.51 -2.10
C ASP A 83 -12.42 -0.24 -3.41
N SER A 84 -11.51 -1.20 -3.38
CA SER A 84 -11.09 -1.97 -4.54
C SER A 84 -10.70 -3.37 -4.10
N PRO A 85 -11.14 -4.42 -4.81
CA PRO A 85 -10.79 -5.77 -4.45
C PRO A 85 -9.28 -5.99 -4.62
N LEU A 86 -8.66 -6.55 -3.57
CA LEU A 86 -7.29 -7.09 -3.57
C LEU A 86 -6.16 -6.07 -3.78
N CYS A 87 -6.44 -4.76 -3.81
CA CYS A 87 -5.40 -3.72 -3.84
C CYS A 87 -5.90 -2.37 -3.32
N THR A 88 -4.97 -1.44 -3.07
CA THR A 88 -5.33 -0.03 -2.87
C THR A 88 -5.43 0.67 -4.23
N THR A 89 -6.51 1.43 -4.42
CA THR A 89 -6.75 2.20 -5.64
C THR A 89 -6.99 3.67 -5.31
N LEU A 90 -6.35 4.55 -6.06
CA LEU A 90 -6.54 6.00 -5.99
C LEU A 90 -7.29 6.51 -7.21
N CYS A 91 -8.24 7.42 -7.00
CA CYS A 91 -9.01 8.09 -8.06
C CYS A 91 -8.96 9.61 -7.88
N GLY A 92 -8.79 10.34 -8.98
CA GLY A 92 -8.76 11.81 -8.98
C GLY A 92 -8.77 12.38 -10.38
N ASP A 93 -9.48 13.49 -10.61
CA ASP A 93 -9.50 14.21 -11.88
C ASP A 93 -9.70 13.31 -13.12
N GLY A 94 -10.63 12.35 -13.00
CA GLY A 94 -10.99 11.40 -14.06
C GLY A 94 -9.99 10.27 -14.32
N ALA A 95 -8.88 10.22 -13.58
CA ALA A 95 -7.90 9.14 -13.62
C ALA A 95 -8.03 8.19 -12.42
N ARG A 96 -7.51 6.98 -12.61
CA ARG A 96 -7.44 5.91 -11.62
C ARG A 96 -6.04 5.32 -11.63
N VAL A 97 -5.51 4.96 -10.47
CA VAL A 97 -4.26 4.20 -10.33
C VAL A 97 -4.44 3.10 -9.30
N ARG A 98 -4.16 1.86 -9.68
CA ARG A 98 -4.31 0.64 -8.88
C ARG A 98 -2.96 0.12 -8.40
N THR A 99 -2.98 -0.68 -7.33
CA THR A 99 -1.81 -1.41 -6.81
C THR A 99 -0.69 -0.47 -6.33
N VAL A 100 -1.07 0.65 -5.69
CA VAL A 100 -0.14 1.72 -5.29
C VAL A 100 0.65 1.40 -4.02
N GLU A 101 0.19 0.45 -3.22
CA GLU A 101 0.59 0.20 -1.84
C GLU A 101 2.07 -0.18 -1.68
N HIS A 102 2.64 -1.04 -2.52
CA HIS A 102 4.05 -1.45 -2.38
C HIS A 102 5.01 -0.30 -2.69
N LEU A 103 4.71 0.47 -3.74
CA LEU A 103 5.49 1.65 -4.10
C LEU A 103 5.37 2.74 -3.02
N LEU A 104 4.16 3.02 -2.53
CA LEU A 104 3.97 4.00 -1.45
C LEU A 104 4.65 3.57 -0.14
N SER A 105 4.67 2.27 0.16
CA SER A 105 5.39 1.70 1.29
C SER A 105 6.90 1.92 1.15
N ALA A 106 7.47 1.68 -0.03
CA ALA A 106 8.89 1.96 -0.30
C ALA A 106 9.22 3.45 -0.18
N LEU A 107 8.41 4.33 -0.77
CA LEU A 107 8.61 5.78 -0.71
C LEU A 107 8.57 6.29 0.74
N GLU A 108 7.66 5.79 1.57
CA GLU A 108 7.60 6.14 2.99
C GLU A 108 8.84 5.67 3.75
N ALA A 109 9.20 4.39 3.60
CA ALA A 109 10.31 3.81 4.32
C ALA A 109 11.67 4.40 3.94
N CYS A 110 11.86 4.74 2.66
CA CYS A 110 13.06 5.42 2.18
C CYS A 110 13.06 6.92 2.52
N GLY A 111 11.94 7.49 2.98
CA GLY A 111 11.85 8.88 3.41
C GLY A 111 11.60 9.87 2.27
N VAL A 112 11.04 9.44 1.14
CA VAL A 112 10.70 10.31 0.00
C VAL A 112 9.40 11.05 0.29
N ASP A 113 9.44 12.34 0.61
CA ASP A 113 8.22 13.10 0.97
C ASP A 113 7.49 13.63 -0.27
N ASN A 114 8.25 14.08 -1.28
CA ASN A 114 7.72 14.61 -2.53
C ASN A 114 8.17 13.73 -3.69
N CYS A 115 7.23 13.26 -4.51
CA CYS A 115 7.53 12.45 -5.69
C CYS A 115 6.39 12.52 -6.70
N ARG A 116 6.73 12.82 -7.95
CA ARG A 116 5.82 12.69 -9.09
C ARG A 116 5.98 11.30 -9.67
N ILE A 117 4.90 10.53 -9.66
CA ILE A 117 4.90 9.13 -10.11
C ILE A 117 4.10 9.03 -11.40
N GLU A 118 4.76 8.84 -12.51
CA GLU A 118 4.09 8.72 -13.80
C GLU A 118 3.87 7.26 -14.17
N ILE A 119 2.62 6.92 -14.49
CA ILE A 119 2.26 5.62 -15.07
C ILE A 119 2.21 5.83 -16.59
N GLU A 120 3.12 5.18 -17.33
CA GLU A 120 3.27 5.40 -18.78
C GLU A 120 2.07 4.85 -19.56
N SER A 121 1.59 3.67 -19.20
CA SER A 121 0.49 2.98 -19.87
C SER A 121 -0.45 2.33 -18.85
N GLY A 122 -1.75 2.33 -19.17
CA GLY A 122 -2.76 1.75 -18.29
C GLY A 122 -2.98 2.55 -17.01
N ASP A 123 -3.46 1.86 -15.98
CA ASP A 123 -3.93 2.44 -14.72
C ASP A 123 -3.39 1.69 -13.50
N GLU A 124 -2.25 1.00 -13.63
CA GLU A 124 -1.73 0.09 -12.63
C GLU A 124 -0.21 0.21 -12.51
N VAL A 125 0.27 0.24 -11.26
CA VAL A 125 1.71 0.21 -10.95
C VAL A 125 2.26 -1.20 -11.23
N PRO A 126 3.46 -1.35 -11.83
CA PRO A 126 4.06 -2.66 -12.05
C PRO A 126 4.30 -3.37 -10.72
N LEU A 127 3.93 -4.65 -10.64
CA LEU A 127 4.03 -5.43 -9.40
C LEU A 127 5.48 -5.81 -9.05
N LEU A 128 6.36 -5.85 -10.05
CA LEU A 128 7.74 -6.34 -9.95
C LEU A 128 7.79 -7.78 -9.41
N ASP A 129 8.53 -8.04 -8.34
CA ASP A 129 8.59 -9.36 -7.68
C ASP A 129 7.45 -9.59 -6.67
N GLY A 130 6.51 -8.65 -6.56
CA GLY A 130 5.42 -8.71 -5.58
C GLY A 130 5.76 -8.12 -4.22
N SER A 131 6.95 -7.57 -4.03
CA SER A 131 7.37 -6.89 -2.81
C SER A 131 7.66 -5.40 -3.07
N ALA A 132 8.16 -4.71 -2.06
CA ALA A 132 8.64 -3.33 -2.18
C ALA A 132 10.12 -3.23 -2.56
N LYS A 133 10.86 -4.36 -2.59
CA LYS A 133 12.32 -4.41 -2.76
C LYS A 133 12.79 -3.72 -4.04
N GLY A 134 12.17 -4.02 -5.18
CA GLY A 134 12.56 -3.40 -6.45
C GLY A 134 12.37 -1.88 -6.49
N TRP A 135 11.44 -1.36 -5.69
CA TRP A 135 11.21 0.09 -5.53
C TRP A 135 12.23 0.73 -4.61
N VAL A 136 12.55 0.06 -3.50
CA VAL A 136 13.64 0.47 -2.60
C VAL A 136 14.96 0.60 -3.38
N GLU A 137 15.33 -0.44 -4.14
CA GLU A 137 16.57 -0.45 -4.92
C GLU A 137 16.59 0.68 -5.96
N ALA A 138 15.43 1.01 -6.56
CA ALA A 138 15.30 2.14 -7.47
C ALA A 138 15.54 3.49 -6.79
N ILE A 139 15.01 3.68 -5.58
CA ILE A 139 15.17 4.91 -4.80
C ILE A 139 16.61 5.06 -4.33
N GLU A 140 17.22 3.98 -3.80
CA GLU A 140 18.61 3.98 -3.35
C GLU A 140 19.59 4.23 -4.51
N GLN A 141 19.29 3.71 -5.71
CA GLN A 141 20.09 3.93 -6.91
C GLN A 141 20.26 5.41 -7.26
N VAL A 142 19.21 6.23 -7.11
CA VAL A 142 19.26 7.66 -7.42
C VAL A 142 19.58 8.53 -6.22
N GLY A 143 19.27 8.08 -5.01
CA GLY A 143 19.48 8.84 -3.79
C GLY A 143 18.48 9.98 -3.60
N LEU A 144 18.60 10.65 -2.45
CA LEU A 144 17.68 11.70 -2.00
C LEU A 144 18.38 13.04 -1.81
N CYS A 145 17.60 14.11 -1.98
CA CYS A 145 18.00 15.45 -1.61
C CYS A 145 16.84 16.18 -0.92
N ALA A 146 17.16 17.29 -0.23
CA ALA A 146 16.14 18.18 0.28
C ALA A 146 15.31 18.75 -0.88
N ALA A 147 13.99 18.68 -0.75
CA ALA A 147 13.08 19.27 -1.72
C ALA A 147 12.99 20.77 -1.47
N GLU A 148 13.07 21.54 -2.56
CA GLU A 148 12.85 22.99 -2.55
C GLU A 148 11.49 23.30 -3.16
N ASN A 149 10.85 24.38 -2.70
CA ASN A 149 9.66 24.94 -3.35
C ASN A 149 10.05 25.89 -4.50
N SER A 150 9.07 26.48 -5.19
CA SER A 150 9.30 27.36 -6.35
C SER A 150 10.16 28.60 -6.07
N CYS A 151 10.40 28.93 -4.80
CA CYS A 151 11.25 30.03 -4.36
C CYS A 151 12.65 29.57 -3.92
N GLY A 152 13.00 28.28 -4.05
CA GLY A 152 14.27 27.73 -3.58
C GLY A 152 14.33 27.53 -2.06
N HIS A 153 13.18 27.50 -1.37
CA HIS A 153 13.14 27.27 0.07
C HIS A 153 12.72 25.84 0.40
N ASN A 154 13.38 25.26 1.39
CA ASN A 154 12.97 23.99 1.97
C ASN A 154 11.68 24.15 2.80
N MET A 155 10.92 23.07 2.93
CA MET A 155 9.80 22.97 3.87
C MET A 155 10.07 21.87 4.89
N ASP A 156 9.62 22.06 6.12
CA ASP A 156 9.72 21.04 7.16
C ASP A 156 8.84 19.83 6.83
N LYS A 157 9.39 18.63 7.04
CA LYS A 157 8.62 17.39 7.06
C LYS A 157 7.75 17.38 8.31
N LEU A 158 6.47 17.11 8.12
CA LEU A 158 5.51 16.94 9.21
C LEU A 158 5.32 15.45 9.52
N ALA A 159 5.21 15.11 10.80
CA ALA A 159 4.84 13.78 11.26
C ALA A 159 3.48 13.82 11.98
N PRO A 160 2.61 12.81 11.76
CA PRO A 160 1.38 12.71 12.51
C PRO A 160 1.70 12.28 13.95
N GLU A 161 1.02 12.90 14.92
CA GLU A 161 1.09 12.55 16.33
C GLU A 161 -0.32 12.22 16.82
N LEU A 162 -0.44 11.05 17.44
CA LEU A 162 -1.69 10.54 18.01
C LEU A 162 -1.75 10.86 19.51
N HIS A 163 -2.84 11.51 19.93
CA HIS A 163 -3.02 11.99 21.32
C HIS A 163 -3.88 11.09 22.20
N GLU A 164 -4.76 10.29 21.60
CA GLU A 164 -5.59 9.33 22.30
C GLU A 164 -5.66 8.01 21.53
N PRO A 165 -5.85 6.86 22.21
CA PRO A 165 -6.02 5.58 21.53
C PRO A 165 -7.19 5.58 20.55
N MET A 166 -7.00 4.93 19.41
CA MET A 166 -8.01 4.74 18.39
C MET A 166 -8.20 3.24 18.11
N TYR A 167 -9.44 2.83 17.90
CA TYR A 167 -9.78 1.44 17.64
C TYR A 167 -10.92 1.36 16.63
N LEU A 168 -10.73 0.56 15.60
CA LEU A 168 -11.75 0.23 14.61
C LEU A 168 -11.83 -1.28 14.47
N ARG A 169 -13.05 -1.81 14.42
CA ARG A 169 -13.30 -3.24 14.19
C ARG A 169 -14.36 -3.42 13.12
N ARG A 170 -14.13 -4.39 12.24
CA ARG A 170 -15.11 -4.87 11.26
C ARG A 170 -15.02 -6.40 11.22
N ASN A 171 -16.11 -7.06 11.59
CA ASN A 171 -16.16 -8.53 11.72
C ASN A 171 -15.08 -9.06 12.70
N ASP A 172 -14.23 -9.95 12.21
CA ASP A 172 -13.07 -10.54 12.90
C ASP A 172 -11.79 -9.69 12.79
N SER A 173 -11.78 -8.69 11.92
CA SER A 173 -10.63 -7.81 11.69
C SER A 173 -10.70 -6.55 12.54
N PHE A 174 -9.55 -6.07 13.02
CA PHE A 174 -9.45 -4.81 13.75
C PHE A 174 -8.15 -4.07 13.45
N VAL A 175 -8.17 -2.76 13.66
CA VAL A 175 -6.98 -1.90 13.66
C VAL A 175 -7.04 -1.06 14.94
N ALA A 176 -5.92 -0.99 15.64
CA ALA A 176 -5.76 -0.18 16.83
C ALA A 176 -4.51 0.69 16.70
N ALA A 177 -4.57 1.92 17.18
CA ALA A 177 -3.44 2.82 17.25
C ALA A 177 -3.38 3.44 18.65
N PHE A 178 -2.17 3.55 19.21
CA PHE A 178 -1.94 4.08 20.55
C PHE A 178 -0.91 5.20 20.48
N PRO A 179 -1.06 6.28 21.28
CA PRO A 179 -0.03 7.31 21.40
C PRO A 179 1.33 6.70 21.74
N SER A 180 2.35 7.08 20.99
CA SER A 180 3.73 6.60 21.17
C SER A 180 4.72 7.64 20.63
N SER A 181 5.88 7.75 21.27
CA SER A 181 6.99 8.59 20.79
C SER A 181 7.77 7.95 19.63
N LYS A 182 7.49 6.69 19.32
CA LYS A 182 8.08 5.94 18.20
C LYS A 182 7.00 5.24 17.39
N VAL A 183 7.19 5.15 16.09
CA VAL A 183 6.34 4.32 15.22
C VAL A 183 6.67 2.86 15.45
N GLN A 184 5.71 2.11 15.96
CA GLN A 184 5.78 0.65 16.11
C GLN A 184 4.60 0.06 15.36
N ILE A 185 4.86 -0.98 14.56
CA ILE A 185 3.84 -1.70 13.82
C ILE A 185 3.78 -3.12 14.36
N THR A 186 2.57 -3.54 14.71
CA THR A 186 2.25 -4.93 15.03
C THR A 186 1.15 -5.38 14.07
N TYR A 187 1.39 -6.46 13.34
CA TYR A 187 0.46 -7.00 12.36
C TYR A 187 0.24 -8.49 12.62
N GLY A 188 -1.03 -8.89 12.66
CA GLY A 188 -1.44 -10.27 12.88
C GLY A 188 -2.22 -10.80 11.68
N ILE A 189 -1.98 -12.06 11.33
CA ILE A 189 -2.74 -12.79 10.31
C ILE A 189 -3.25 -14.10 10.89
N ASP A 190 -4.37 -14.60 10.37
CA ASP A 190 -4.94 -15.89 10.74
C ASP A 190 -5.50 -16.61 9.49
N PHE A 191 -4.77 -17.61 9.01
CA PHE A 191 -5.14 -18.46 7.88
C PHE A 191 -5.21 -19.93 8.31
N PRO A 192 -6.24 -20.34 9.07
CA PRO A 192 -6.29 -21.66 9.72
C PRO A 192 -6.38 -22.83 8.72
N LYS A 193 -6.85 -22.56 7.49
CA LYS A 193 -6.94 -23.57 6.41
C LYS A 193 -5.66 -23.70 5.58
N VAL A 194 -4.65 -22.87 5.84
CA VAL A 194 -3.38 -22.81 5.12
C VAL A 194 -2.25 -22.99 6.13
N PRO A 195 -1.87 -24.23 6.50
CA PRO A 195 -0.95 -24.48 7.61
C PRO A 195 0.44 -23.85 7.46
N ALA A 196 0.90 -23.62 6.22
CA ALA A 196 2.14 -22.90 5.94
C ALA A 196 2.11 -21.43 6.40
N ILE A 197 0.92 -20.85 6.56
CA ILE A 197 0.70 -19.51 7.10
C ILE A 197 0.18 -19.62 8.53
N GLY A 198 -0.96 -20.26 8.78
CA GLY A 198 -1.54 -20.38 10.12
C GLY A 198 -1.82 -19.02 10.77
N CYS A 199 -1.68 -18.94 12.09
CA CYS A 199 -1.79 -17.70 12.85
C CYS A 199 -0.39 -17.18 13.21
N GLN A 200 -0.08 -15.96 12.77
CA GLN A 200 1.23 -15.34 12.98
C GLN A 200 1.09 -13.89 13.39
N TRP A 201 2.06 -13.42 14.17
CA TRP A 201 2.19 -12.03 14.57
C TRP A 201 3.61 -11.55 14.28
N PHE A 202 3.71 -10.37 13.67
CA PHE A 202 4.95 -9.64 13.50
C PHE A 202 4.84 -8.31 14.26
N SER A 203 5.90 -7.94 14.98
CA SER A 203 5.96 -6.67 15.69
C SER A 203 7.36 -6.09 15.61
N SER A 204 7.48 -4.84 15.15
CA SER A 204 8.77 -4.15 15.10
C SER A 204 8.63 -2.63 15.16
N PHE A 205 9.70 -1.95 15.58
CA PHE A 205 9.84 -0.51 15.38
C PHE A 205 10.08 -0.23 13.90
N LEU A 206 9.49 0.84 13.39
CA LEU A 206 9.67 1.23 12.00
C LEU A 206 10.80 2.26 11.89
N ASP A 207 11.98 1.79 11.52
CA ASP A 207 13.03 2.60 10.93
C ASP A 207 13.43 2.02 9.56
N ALA A 208 14.14 2.82 8.76
CA ALA A 208 14.51 2.44 7.39
C ALA A 208 15.33 1.14 7.36
N SER A 209 16.26 0.94 8.31
CA SER A 209 17.11 -0.26 8.33
C SER A 209 16.32 -1.54 8.61
N ILE A 210 15.35 -1.47 9.53
CA ILE A 210 14.45 -2.59 9.83
C ILE A 210 13.55 -2.86 8.64
N TYR A 211 12.99 -1.81 8.01
CA TYR A 211 12.14 -1.98 6.85
C TYR A 211 12.87 -2.71 5.72
N LEU A 212 14.09 -2.27 5.39
CA LEU A 212 14.92 -2.89 4.35
C LEU A 212 15.17 -4.37 4.63
N LYS A 213 15.53 -4.70 5.88
CA LYS A 213 15.94 -6.04 6.25
C LYS A 213 14.77 -7.01 6.41
N GLU A 214 13.68 -6.58 7.05
CA GLU A 214 12.63 -7.47 7.53
C GLU A 214 11.32 -7.35 6.71
N ILE A 215 11.09 -6.23 6.01
CA ILE A 215 9.79 -5.94 5.36
C ILE A 215 9.89 -5.84 3.85
N ALA A 216 10.88 -5.11 3.31
CA ALA A 216 10.92 -4.72 1.90
C ALA A 216 10.86 -5.90 0.92
N SER A 217 11.47 -7.03 1.26
CA SER A 217 11.51 -8.25 0.45
C SER A 217 10.33 -9.20 0.64
N SER A 218 9.39 -8.87 1.53
CA SER A 218 8.19 -9.68 1.78
C SER A 218 7.22 -9.56 0.60
N ARG A 219 7.16 -10.61 -0.22
CA ARG A 219 6.29 -10.67 -1.40
C ARG A 219 4.83 -10.88 -1.01
N THR A 220 3.92 -10.35 -1.83
CA THR A 220 2.50 -10.68 -1.77
C THR A 220 2.26 -12.17 -1.98
N PHE A 221 1.11 -12.67 -1.51
CA PHE A 221 0.74 -14.07 -1.64
C PHE A 221 -0.73 -14.25 -1.99
N CYS A 222 -1.06 -15.42 -2.52
CA CYS A 222 -2.44 -15.83 -2.77
C CYS A 222 -2.67 -17.30 -2.42
N ILE A 223 -3.94 -17.66 -2.26
CA ILE A 223 -4.36 -19.04 -2.07
C ILE A 223 -4.68 -19.65 -3.42
N TYR A 224 -3.99 -20.75 -3.77
CA TYR A 224 -4.07 -21.40 -5.07
C TYR A 224 -5.50 -21.74 -5.48
N GLU A 225 -6.29 -22.28 -4.56
CA GLU A 225 -7.67 -22.70 -4.78
C GLU A 225 -8.60 -21.52 -5.11
N GLU A 226 -8.18 -20.28 -4.84
CA GLU A 226 -8.92 -19.07 -5.18
C GLU A 226 -8.49 -18.45 -6.51
N VAL A 227 -7.36 -18.89 -7.07
CA VAL A 227 -6.74 -18.29 -8.27
C VAL A 227 -7.67 -18.35 -9.47
N GLU A 228 -8.28 -19.50 -9.74
CA GLU A 228 -9.18 -19.66 -10.89
C GLU A 228 -10.37 -18.71 -10.79
N ARG A 229 -11.00 -18.63 -9.61
CA ARG A 229 -12.12 -17.72 -9.35
C ARG A 229 -11.72 -16.26 -9.55
N MET A 230 -10.57 -15.85 -9.01
CA MET A 230 -10.08 -14.48 -9.16
C MET A 230 -9.76 -14.14 -10.62
N ARG A 231 -9.13 -15.07 -11.36
CA ARG A 231 -8.86 -14.89 -12.79
C ARG A 231 -10.14 -14.80 -13.62
N ASN A 232 -11.13 -15.63 -13.34
CA ASN A 232 -12.44 -15.57 -14.01
C ASN A 232 -13.19 -14.26 -13.71
N ALA A 233 -12.89 -13.60 -12.58
CA ALA A 233 -13.40 -12.27 -12.24
C ALA A 233 -12.58 -11.11 -12.85
N GLY A 234 -11.61 -11.40 -13.73
CA GLY A 234 -10.74 -10.38 -14.33
C GLY A 234 -9.68 -9.80 -13.38
N LEU A 235 -9.39 -10.48 -12.26
CA LEU A 235 -8.36 -10.10 -11.30
C LEU A 235 -7.11 -10.96 -11.50
N ILE A 236 -5.98 -10.51 -10.96
CA ILE A 236 -4.69 -11.23 -10.92
C ILE A 236 -4.23 -11.82 -12.27
N GLN A 237 -4.60 -11.19 -13.40
CA GLN A 237 -4.27 -11.70 -14.74
C GLN A 237 -2.75 -11.75 -14.97
N GLY A 238 -1.99 -10.86 -14.33
CA GLY A 238 -0.53 -10.82 -14.36
C GLY A 238 0.16 -11.61 -13.24
N GLY A 239 -0.59 -12.27 -12.36
CA GLY A 239 -0.03 -13.03 -11.24
C GLY A 239 0.71 -14.30 -11.70
N SER A 240 1.92 -14.49 -11.21
CA SER A 240 2.80 -15.64 -11.47
C SER A 240 3.63 -16.00 -10.23
N ALA A 241 4.35 -17.13 -10.26
CA ALA A 241 5.26 -17.52 -9.18
C ALA A 241 6.47 -16.59 -9.03
N GLU A 242 6.77 -15.78 -10.06
CA GLU A 242 7.84 -14.79 -10.04
C GLU A 242 7.46 -13.58 -9.19
N ASN A 243 6.16 -13.25 -9.13
CA ASN A 243 5.66 -12.03 -8.51
C ASN A 243 4.66 -12.24 -7.35
N ALA A 244 4.40 -13.48 -6.98
CA ALA A 244 3.60 -13.82 -5.81
C ALA A 244 4.00 -15.18 -5.23
N ILE A 245 3.87 -15.32 -3.91
CA ILE A 245 3.94 -16.62 -3.24
C ILE A 245 2.58 -17.29 -3.35
N VAL A 246 2.55 -18.55 -3.79
CA VAL A 246 1.31 -19.32 -3.94
C VAL A 246 1.22 -20.38 -2.85
N CYS A 247 0.24 -20.23 -1.96
CA CYS A 247 -0.01 -21.16 -0.86
C CYS A 247 -1.22 -22.05 -1.18
N ARG A 248 -1.25 -23.28 -0.64
CA ARG A 248 -2.37 -24.21 -0.84
C ARG A 248 -3.15 -24.44 0.44
N LEU A 249 -4.45 -24.66 0.30
CA LEU A 249 -5.29 -25.19 1.36
C LEU A 249 -4.88 -26.63 1.71
N VAL A 250 -5.08 -27.04 2.97
CA VAL A 250 -5.12 -28.47 3.31
C VAL A 250 -6.58 -28.92 3.36
N ILE A 251 -6.95 -29.79 2.42
CA ILE A 251 -8.23 -30.50 2.47
C ILE A 251 -8.06 -31.66 3.45
N ARG A 252 -8.61 -31.54 4.67
CA ARG A 252 -8.77 -32.71 5.53
C ARG A 252 -9.84 -33.61 4.90
N CYS A 253 -9.43 -34.70 4.25
CA CYS A 253 -10.33 -35.81 3.98
C CYS A 253 -10.81 -36.37 5.32
N ILE A 254 -12.04 -36.08 5.72
CA ILE A 254 -12.73 -36.90 6.71
C ILE A 254 -13.15 -38.17 5.96
N LEU A 255 -12.21 -39.11 5.81
CA LEU A 255 -12.58 -40.50 5.56
C LEU A 255 -13.05 -41.07 6.90
N ASN A 256 -14.33 -40.86 7.21
CA ASN A 256 -15.04 -41.72 8.14
C ASN A 256 -15.27 -43.06 7.42
N LEU A 257 -14.24 -43.91 7.38
CA LEU A 257 -14.45 -45.34 7.25
C LEU A 257 -14.87 -45.82 8.63
N CYS A 258 -16.20 -45.80 8.88
CA CYS A 258 -16.78 -46.69 9.87
C CYS A 258 -16.51 -48.12 9.38
N GLU A 259 -15.49 -48.75 9.95
CA GLU A 259 -15.44 -50.22 10.01
C GLU A 259 -16.64 -50.65 10.87
N ALA A 260 -17.67 -51.16 10.18
CA ALA A 260 -18.77 -51.87 10.81
C ALA A 260 -18.21 -53.16 11.42
N SER A 261 -18.54 -53.37 12.69
CA SER A 261 -18.38 -54.64 13.42
C SER A 261 -19.42 -55.64 12.99
#